data_AF-A0A210VRG5-F1
#
_entry.id   AF-A0A210VRG5-F1
#
_cell.length_a   1.000
_cell.length_b   1.000
_cell.length_c   1.000
_cell.angle_alpha   90.00
_cell.angle_beta   90.00
_cell.angle_gamma   90.00
#
_symmetry.space_group_name_H-M   'P 1'
#
loop_
_entity.id
_entity.type
_entity.pdbx_description
1 polymer ?
#
loop_
_entity_poly.entity_id
_entity_poly.type
_entity_poly.pdbx_seq_one_letter_code
_entity_poly.pdbx_strand_id
1 'polypeptide(L)' 'MNKFYIKVSEVRENDVLCFGNPKREIRVERVTHNSAGRIGFHANTDTWTAYYHPNDRVRIKARAY' A
#
# COMPACT_ATOMS: atom_id res chain seq x y z
N MET A 1 3.16 14.68 12.64
CA MET A 1 2.53 13.97 11.50
C MET A 1 1.68 12.83 12.03
N ASN A 2 0.36 12.99 12.03
CA ASN A 2 -0.57 11.95 12.47
C ASN A 2 -0.42 10.70 11.61
N LYS A 3 -0.21 9.55 12.26
CA LYS A 3 -0.14 8.23 11.62
C LYS A 3 -1.58 7.80 11.34
N PHE A 4 -2.05 7.95 10.11
CA PHE A 4 -3.39 7.50 9.76
C PHE A 4 -3.34 6.06 9.22
N TYR A 5 -4.37 5.29 9.55
CA TYR A 5 -4.63 3.99 8.91
C TYR A 5 -5.79 4.17 7.95
N ILE A 6 -5.63 3.72 6.72
CA ILE A 6 -6.64 3.78 5.65
C ILE A 6 -6.99 2.36 5.21
N LYS A 7 -8.14 2.16 4.57
CA LYS A 7 -8.44 0.86 3.97
C LYS A 7 -7.52 0.63 2.78
N VAL A 8 -7.17 -0.62 2.54
CA VAL A 8 -6.40 -1.05 1.37
C VAL A 8 -7.10 -0.62 0.07
N SER A 9 -8.43 -0.67 0.02
CA SER A 9 -9.22 -0.20 -1.12
C SER A 9 -9.11 1.31 -1.39
N GLU A 10 -8.59 2.09 -0.45
CA GLU A 10 -8.43 3.55 -0.58
C GLU A 10 -6.99 3.95 -0.96
N VAL A 11 -6.07 2.99 -1.07
CA VAL A 11 -4.68 3.23 -1.46
C VAL A 11 -4.62 3.54 -2.95
N ARG A 12 -3.82 4.56 -3.29
CA ARG A 12 -3.58 4.98 -4.68
C ARG A 12 -2.11 4.82 -5.04
N GLU A 13 -1.84 4.78 -6.34
CA GLU A 13 -0.49 4.97 -6.85
C GLU A 13 0.07 6.30 -6.35
N ASN A 14 1.36 6.32 -6.00
CA ASN A 14 2.09 7.38 -5.32
C ASN A 14 1.78 7.59 -3.83
N ASP A 15 0.84 6.86 -3.21
CA ASP A 15 0.75 6.83 -1.75
C ASP A 15 2.04 6.24 -1.14
N VAL A 16 2.46 6.77 0.00
CA VAL A 16 3.61 6.24 0.77
C VAL A 16 3.08 5.50 1.99
N LEU A 17 3.23 4.18 1.97
CA LEU A 17 2.80 3.27 3.02
C LEU A 17 3.97 2.91 3.94
N CYS A 18 3.65 2.48 5.17
CA CYS A 18 4.65 2.07 6.15
C CYS A 18 4.42 0.60 6.55
N PHE A 19 5.34 -0.28 6.17
CA PHE A 19 5.27 -1.72 6.38
C PHE A 19 6.41 -2.24 7.27
N GLY A 20 6.18 -3.36 7.97
CA GLY A 20 7.24 -4.14 8.64
C GLY A 20 7.74 -3.62 10.00
N ASN A 21 8.60 -4.45 10.61
CA ASN A 21 9.45 -4.15 11.78
C ASN A 21 10.87 -4.70 11.51
N PRO A 22 11.88 -3.88 11.15
CA PRO A 22 11.87 -2.42 11.19
C PRO A 22 10.96 -1.80 10.14
N LYS A 23 10.48 -0.59 10.43
CA LYS A 23 9.56 0.16 9.58
C LYS A 23 10.26 0.50 8.26
N ARG A 24 9.64 0.09 7.15
CA ARG A 24 10.00 0.45 5.78
C ARG A 24 8.93 1.33 5.18
N GLU A 25 9.36 2.38 4.51
CA GLU A 25 8.48 3.26 3.75
C GLU A 25 8.50 2.82 2.31
N ILE A 26 7.31 2.55 1.77
CA ILE A 26 7.13 2.02 0.42
C ILE A 26 6.22 2.98 -0.32
N ARG A 27 6.73 3.57 -1.39
CA ARG A 27 5.91 4.31 -2.35
C ARG A 27 5.24 3.32 -3.29
N VAL A 28 3.92 3.32 -3.33
CA VAL A 28 3.17 2.48 -4.26
C VAL A 28 3.39 3.01 -5.67
N GLU A 29 3.92 2.18 -6.56
CA GLU A 29 4.13 2.54 -7.97
C GLU A 29 2.95 2.06 -8.82
N ARG A 30 2.34 0.93 -8.45
CA ARG A 30 1.20 0.34 -9.17
C ARG A 30 0.25 -0.40 -8.25
N VAL A 31 -1.05 -0.28 -8.52
CA VAL A 31 -2.12 -1.01 -7.81
C VAL A 31 -2.80 -2.00 -8.74
N THR A 32 -2.97 -3.24 -8.30
CA THR A 32 -3.60 -4.31 -9.11
C THR A 32 -4.67 -5.06 -8.33
N HIS A 33 -5.57 -5.72 -9.06
CA HIS A 33 -6.54 -6.65 -8.49
C HIS A 33 -6.28 -8.04 -9.07
N ASN A 34 -6.28 -9.08 -8.23
CA ASN A 34 -6.17 -10.46 -8.69
C ASN A 34 -7.53 -11.15 -8.72
N SER A 35 -7.59 -12.35 -9.31
CA SER A 35 -8.83 -13.15 -9.43
C SER A 35 -9.43 -13.58 -8.09
N ALA A 36 -8.66 -13.54 -7.00
CA ALA A 36 -9.12 -13.80 -5.64
C ALA A 36 -9.68 -12.54 -4.93
N GLY A 37 -9.83 -11.41 -5.64
CA GLY A 37 -10.35 -10.16 -5.08
C GLY A 37 -9.38 -9.45 -4.13
N ARG A 38 -8.08 -9.78 -4.17
CA ARG A 38 -7.05 -9.11 -3.38
C ARG A 38 -6.47 -7.92 -4.15
N ILE A 39 -6.08 -6.90 -3.41
CA ILE A 39 -5.39 -5.72 -3.94
C ILE A 39 -3.89 -5.90 -3.76
N GLY A 40 -3.15 -5.85 -4.85
CA GLY A 40 -1.69 -5.93 -4.90
C GLY A 40 -1.06 -4.55 -5.04
N PHE A 41 -0.11 -4.24 -4.15
CA PHE A 41 0.73 -3.05 -4.24
C PHE A 41 2.11 -3.46 -4.77
N HIS A 42 2.54 -2.82 -5.85
CA HIS A 42 3.86 -3.02 -6.43
C HIS A 42 4.70 -1.76 -6.24
N ALA A 43 5.98 -1.95 -5.91
CA ALA A 43 6.93 -0.89 -5.65
C ALA A 43 8.36 -1.33 -5.98
N ASN A 44 9.29 -0.38 -6.02
CA ASN A 44 10.70 -0.62 -6.31
C ASN A 44 10.89 -1.32 -7.67
N THR A 45 10.21 -0.85 -8.71
CA THR A 45 10.23 -1.46 -10.04
C THR A 45 9.81 -2.93 -9.99
N ASP A 46 8.67 -3.19 -9.34
CA ASP A 46 8.07 -4.52 -9.11
C ASP A 46 8.93 -5.51 -8.27
N THR A 47 10.08 -5.11 -7.73
CA THR A 47 10.88 -5.97 -6.83
C THR A 47 10.29 -6.11 -5.43
N TRP A 48 9.31 -5.27 -5.07
CA TRP A 48 8.49 -5.42 -3.88
C TRP A 48 7.02 -5.52 -4.27
N THR A 49 6.37 -6.59 -3.84
CA THR A 49 4.93 -6.79 -4.04
C THR A 49 4.29 -7.33 -2.78
N ALA A 50 3.11 -6.83 -2.42
CA ALA A 50 2.30 -7.39 -1.35
C ALA A 50 0.81 -7.34 -1.68
N TYR A 51 0.07 -8.38 -1.30
CA TYR A 51 -1.36 -8.52 -1.55
C TYR A 51 -2.15 -8.50 -0.25
N TYR A 52 -3.26 -7.77 -0.24
CA TYR A 52 -4.10 -7.58 0.95
C TYR A 52 -5.59 -7.75 0.63
N HIS A 53 -6.40 -7.99 1.66
CA HIS A 53 -7.84 -7.87 1.52
C HIS A 53 -8.24 -6.41 1.34
N PRO A 54 -9.25 -6.07 0.51
CA PRO A 54 -9.69 -4.68 0.32
C PRO A 54 -10.09 -3.96 1.61
N ASN A 55 -10.62 -4.71 2.58
CA ASN A 55 -11.04 -4.21 3.89
C ASN A 55 -9.93 -4.17 4.95
N ASP A 56 -8.73 -4.69 4.64
CA ASP A 56 -7.59 -4.57 5.55
C ASP A 56 -7.20 -3.10 5.70
N ARG A 57 -6.50 -2.77 6.79
CA ARG A 57 -6.00 -1.43 7.04
C ARG A 57 -4.49 -1.39 6.94
N VAL A 58 -3.98 -0.40 6.21
CA VAL A 58 -2.55 -0.12 6.08
C VAL A 58 -2.24 1.26 6.63
N ARG A 59 -1.02 1.40 7.14
CA ARG A 59 -0.55 2.66 7.67
C ARG A 59 -0.02 3.53 6.53
N ILE A 60 -0.55 4.74 6.43
CA ILE A 60 -0.12 5.72 5.43
C ILE A 60 0.73 6.82 6.07
N LYS A 61 1.78 7.23 5.37
CA LYS A 61 2.66 8.34 5.74
C LYS A 61 2.36 9.59 4.91
N ALA A 62 2.13 9.43 3.62
CA ALA A 62 1.80 10.53 2.70
C ALA A 62 0.81 10.04 1.63
N ARG A 63 -0.07 10.94 1.19
CA ARG A 63 -1.04 10.71 0.12
C ARG A 63 -0.47 11.18 -1.21
N ALA A 64 -0.89 10.53 -2.29
CA ALA A 64 -0.76 11.05 -3.64
C ALA A 64 -1.46 12.43 -3.73
N TYR A 65 -0.81 13.37 -4.40
CA TYR A 65 -1.34 14.71 -4.67
C TYR A 65 -2.23 14.72 -5.90
#